data_AF-A0A7C5I3C3-F1
#
_entry.id   AF-A0A7C5I3C3-F1
#
_cell.length_a   1.000
_cell.length_b   1.000
_cell.length_c   1.000
_cell.angle_alpha   90.00
_cell.angle_beta   90.00
_cell.angle_gamma   90.00
#
_symmetry.space_group_name_H-M   'P 1'
#
loop_
_entity.id
_entity.type
_entity.pdbx_description
1 polymer ?
#
loop_
_entity_poly.entity_id
_entity_poly.type
_entity_poly.pdbx_seq_one_letter_code
_entity_poly.pdbx_strand_id
1 'polypeptide(L)' 'MEEPAPDGKVETKKGRDDVSLQFSLAELKKKTNAELSEIAQSLKISGYSRKKKNDLIFEILKKATESKGY' A
#
# COMPACT_ATOMS: atom_id res chain seq x y z
N MET A 1 16.17 6.56 33.57
CA MET A 1 15.09 5.69 33.07
C MET A 1 14.77 6.17 31.68
N GLU A 2 15.17 5.35 30.71
CA GLU A 2 14.90 5.53 29.30
C GLU A 2 13.48 5.01 29.08
N GLU A 3 12.53 5.89 28.78
CA GLU A 3 11.28 5.49 28.17
C GLU A 3 11.34 5.89 26.70
N PRO A 4 11.41 4.92 25.76
CA PRO A 4 11.45 5.21 24.34
C PRO A 4 10.11 5.75 23.87
N ALA A 5 10.19 6.73 22.97
CA ALA A 5 9.05 7.37 22.34
C ALA A 5 8.05 6.36 21.74
N PRO A 6 6.74 6.55 21.90
CA PRO A 6 5.76 5.82 21.10
C PRO A 6 5.84 6.31 19.65
N ASP A 7 6.57 5.56 18.83
CA ASP A 7 6.55 5.64 17.38
C ASP A 7 5.14 5.33 16.86
N GLY A 8 4.65 6.14 15.93
CA GLY A 8 3.49 5.78 15.11
C GLY A 8 2.17 6.50 15.43
N LYS A 9 2.17 7.84 15.41
CA LYS A 9 0.97 8.57 14.95
C LYS A 9 1.18 8.99 13.50
N VAL A 10 0.91 8.08 12.56
CA VAL A 10 0.70 8.50 11.17
C VAL A 10 -0.70 9.09 11.12
N GLU A 11 -0.77 10.42 11.13
CA GLU A 11 -1.97 11.20 10.84
C GLU A 11 -2.58 10.72 9.52
N THR A 12 -3.63 9.92 9.61
CA THR A 12 -4.50 9.61 8.46
C THR A 12 -5.30 10.85 8.10
N LYS A 13 -4.70 11.76 7.33
CA LYS A 13 -5.46 12.82 6.65
C LYS A 13 -6.14 12.20 5.42
N LYS A 14 -7.38 11.80 5.65
CA LYS A 14 -8.36 11.35 4.67
C LYS A 14 -8.65 12.48 3.68
N GLY A 15 -8.19 12.31 2.44
CA GLY A 15 -8.48 13.19 1.30
C GLY A 15 -8.78 12.35 0.07
N ARG A 16 -10.04 11.93 -0.06
CA ARG A 16 -10.83 11.82 -1.30
C ARG A 16 -10.06 11.46 -2.58
N ASP A 17 -9.93 10.17 -2.86
CA ASP A 17 -9.97 9.67 -4.24
C ASP A 17 -10.79 8.40 -4.25
N ASP A 18 -11.88 8.44 -5.01
CA ASP A 18 -12.55 7.25 -5.51
C ASP A 18 -11.55 6.58 -6.46
N VAL A 19 -10.54 5.92 -5.91
CA VAL A 19 -9.55 5.21 -6.71
C VAL A 19 -10.29 4.00 -7.25
N SER A 20 -10.87 4.13 -8.42
CA SER A 20 -11.27 3.00 -9.24
C SER A 20 -10.01 2.15 -9.46
N LEU A 21 -9.80 1.13 -8.61
CA LEU A 21 -8.58 0.34 -8.48
C LEU A 21 -8.34 -0.55 -9.70
N GLN A 22 -7.98 0.05 -10.84
CA GLN A 22 -7.40 -0.68 -11.97
C GLN A 22 -5.90 -0.44 -12.00
N PHE A 23 -5.17 -1.04 -11.05
CA PHE A 23 -3.71 -1.01 -11.08
C PHE A 23 -3.18 -2.09 -11.99
N SER A 24 -2.32 -1.71 -12.95
CA SER A 24 -1.59 -2.65 -13.81
C SER A 24 -0.17 -2.88 -13.30
N LEU A 25 0.38 -4.08 -13.52
CA LEU A 25 1.76 -4.42 -13.14
C LEU A 25 2.78 -3.42 -13.66
N ALA A 26 2.60 -2.95 -14.90
CA ALA A 26 3.47 -1.96 -15.53
C ALA A 26 3.47 -0.61 -14.78
N GLU A 27 2.32 -0.18 -14.25
CA GLU A 27 2.21 1.06 -13.48
C GLU A 27 2.85 0.93 -12.10
N LEU A 28 2.57 -0.17 -11.41
CA LEU A 28 3.14 -0.44 -10.09
C LEU A 28 4.68 -0.60 -10.15
N LYS A 29 5.21 -1.17 -11.23
CA LYS A 29 6.66 -1.23 -11.45
C LYS A 29 7.29 0.15 -11.63
N LYS A 30 6.60 1.07 -12.31
CA LYS A 30 7.05 2.46 -12.52
C LYS A 30 6.94 3.31 -11.25
N LYS A 31 6.01 2.98 -10.34
CA LYS A 31 5.88 3.65 -9.04
C LYS A 31 7.09 3.43 -8.12
N THR A 32 7.28 4.41 -7.24
CA THR A 32 8.33 4.38 -6.21
C THR A 32 7.92 3.48 -5.05
N ASN A 33 8.87 3.13 -4.18
CA ASN A 33 8.57 2.30 -3.01
C ASN A 33 7.61 2.99 -2.03
N ALA A 34 7.69 4.32 -1.92
CA ALA A 34 6.76 5.12 -1.12
C ALA A 34 5.34 5.02 -1.67
N GLU A 35 5.16 5.27 -2.97
CA GLU A 35 3.86 5.16 -3.64
C GLU A 35 3.24 3.77 -3.51
N LEU A 36 4.05 2.71 -3.69
CA LEU A 36 3.59 1.33 -3.49
C LEU A 36 3.17 1.08 -2.05
N SER A 37 3.88 1.66 -1.09
CA SER A 37 3.55 1.53 0.34
C SER A 37 2.23 2.24 0.67
N GLU A 38 1.98 3.42 0.09
CA GLU A 38 0.72 4.15 0.24
C GLU A 38 -0.45 3.39 -0.37
N ILE A 39 -0.28 2.85 -1.58
CA ILE A 39 -1.31 2.01 -2.22
C ILE A 39 -1.57 0.77 -1.37
N ALA A 40 -0.52 0.12 -0.87
CA ALA A 40 -0.67 -1.05 -0.03
C ALA A 40 -1.37 -0.74 1.30
N GLN A 41 -1.08 0.42 1.89
CA GLN A 41 -1.76 0.90 3.08
C GLN A 41 -3.25 1.18 2.80
N SER A 42 -3.56 1.79 1.66
CA SER A 42 -4.94 2.05 1.21
C SER A 42 -5.72 0.75 1.00
N LEU A 43 -5.06 -0.27 0.44
CA LEU A 43 -5.59 -1.63 0.27
C LEU A 43 -5.59 -2.47 1.56
N LYS A 44 -5.15 -1.90 2.69
CA LYS A 44 -4.98 -2.58 3.98
C LYS A 44 -4.16 -3.88 3.88
N ILE A 45 -3.13 -3.88 3.03
CA ILE A 45 -2.17 -5.00 2.94
C ILE A 45 -1.32 -4.99 4.20
N SER A 46 -1.34 -6.09 4.95
CA SER A 46 -0.55 -6.20 6.18
C SER A 46 0.89 -6.60 5.89
N GLY A 47 1.86 -6.00 6.59
CA GLY A 47 3.27 -6.32 6.43
C GLY A 47 3.94 -5.71 5.20
N TYR A 48 3.30 -4.75 4.53
CA TYR A 48 3.83 -4.06 3.35
C TYR A 48 5.22 -3.43 3.56
N SER A 49 5.47 -2.83 4.74
CA SER A 49 6.77 -2.21 5.06
C SER A 49 7.93 -3.20 5.17
N ARG A 50 7.65 -4.51 5.33
CA ARG A 50 8.68 -5.57 5.40
C ARG A 50 8.81 -6.36 4.08
N LYS A 51 7.99 -6.05 3.08
CA LYS A 51 7.95 -6.75 1.79
C LYS A 51 8.89 -6.10 0.78
N LYS A 52 9.49 -6.91 -0.10
CA LYS A 52 10.26 -6.40 -1.24
C LYS A 52 9.34 -5.73 -2.25
N LYS A 53 9.87 -4.80 -3.05
CA LYS A 53 9.12 -4.09 -4.11
C LYS A 53 8.25 -5.04 -4.95
N ASN A 54 8.80 -6.14 -5.45
CA ASN A 54 8.04 -7.09 -6.27
C ASN A 54 6.93 -7.80 -5.49
N ASP A 55 7.15 -8.12 -4.22
CA ASP A 55 6.17 -8.79 -3.34
C ASP A 55 5.01 -7.83 -3.01
N LEU A 56 5.36 -6.57 -2.73
CA LEU A 56 4.43 -5.48 -2.50
C LEU A 56 3.54 -5.22 -3.72
N ILE A 57 4.14 -5.16 -4.92
CA ILE A 57 3.42 -5.03 -6.19
C ILE A 57 2.45 -6.20 -6.38
N PHE A 58 2.87 -7.42 -6.07
CA PHE A 58 2.04 -8.61 -6.25
C PHE A 58 0.83 -8.62 -5.30
N GLU A 59 1.02 -8.22 -4.04
CA GLU A 59 -0.09 -8.09 -3.08
C GLU A 59 -1.07 -6.99 -3.48
N ILE A 60 -0.56 -5.84 -3.95
CA ILE A 60 -1.38 -4.75 -4.47
C ILE A 60 -2.23 -5.22 -5.65
N LEU A 61 -1.60 -5.92 -6.61
CA LEU A 61 -2.29 -6.48 -7.76
C LEU A 61 -3.33 -7.49 -7.34
N LYS A 62 -2.96 -8.44 -6.48
CA LYS A 62 -3.87 -9.47 -5.97
C LYS A 62 -5.10 -8.83 -5.33
N LYS A 63 -4.91 -7.87 -4.42
CA LYS A 63 -6.02 -7.15 -3.77
C LYS A 63 -6.89 -6.36 -4.74
N ALA A 64 -6.27 -5.68 -5.70
CA ALA A 64 -7.01 -4.95 -6.74
C ALA A 64 -7.85 -5.89 -7.61
N THR A 65 -7.32 -7.06 -7.95
CA THR A 65 -8.03 -8.09 -8.74
C THR A 65 -9.08 -8.88 -7.95
N GLU A 66 -8.86 -9.14 -6.66
CA GLU A 66 -9.86 -9.76 -5.77
C GLU A 66 -11.12 -8.90 -5.67
N SER A 67 -10.96 -7.57 -5.69
CA SER A 67 -12.09 -6.65 -5.70
C SER A 67 -12.80 -6.55 -7.05
N LYS A 68 -12.17 -7.02 -8.14
CA LYS A 68 -12.75 -7.00 -9.49
C LYS A 68 -13.81 -8.09 -9.67
N GLY A 69 -13.77 -9.17 -8.88
CA GLY A 69 -14.65 -10.32 -9.02
C GLY A 69 -14.42 -11.05 -10.35
N TYR A 70 -14.30 -12.37 -10.29
CA TYR A 70 -14.54 -13.21 -11.46
C TYR A 70 -15.93 -13.84 -11.29
#